data_AF-A0A820URD0-F1
#
_entry.id   AF-A0A820URD0-F1
#
_cell.length_a   1.000
_cell.length_b   1.000
_cell.length_c   1.000
_cell.angle_alpha   90.00
_cell.angle_beta   90.00
_cell.angle_gamma   90.00
#
_symmetry.space_group_name_H-M   'P 1'
#
loop_
_entity.id
_entity.type
_entity.pdbx_description
1 polymer ?
#
loop_
_entity_poly.entity_id
_entity_poly.type
_entity_poly.pdbx_seq_one_letter_code
_entity_poly.pdbx_strand_id
1 'polypeptide(L)'
;MHRVLLQYITFHSPELAFYSDRTLNEVSPTPTSISSHDENAIIKMITEQETAEQNYDSSSSEKTEQYIDNTIQPSRHDRFALCRSHITQLGLMMFENRQNIDLLNTTKHNCDQLLRELKNLDSLNCRETHKIAVIYVGYGQEDKPSIFSNTHGSPPYEEFLTHLGWQVELSKHTGFRGGLHPLPNTYSIYYA
;
A
#
# COMPACT_ATOMS: atom_id res chain seq x y z
N MET A 1 33.49 -5.05 -16.19
CA MET A 1 33.23 -3.93 -17.13
C MET A 1 33.70 -2.57 -16.62
N HIS A 2 33.48 -2.20 -15.35
CA HIS A 2 33.82 -0.88 -14.80
C HIS A 2 35.31 -0.48 -14.89
N ARG A 3 36.25 -1.40 -14.59
CA ARG A 3 37.69 -1.10 -14.62
C ARG A 3 38.24 -0.77 -16.02
N VAL A 4 37.67 -1.41 -17.06
CA VAL A 4 38.09 -1.19 -18.45
C VAL A 4 37.64 0.19 -18.95
N LEU A 5 36.45 0.63 -18.53
CA LEU A 5 35.90 1.94 -18.88
C LEU A 5 36.73 3.10 -18.27
N LEU A 6 37.11 2.98 -17.00
CA LEU A 6 37.91 4.01 -16.31
C LEU A 6 39.30 4.18 -16.95
N GLN A 7 39.89 3.09 -17.44
CA GLN A 7 41.17 3.12 -18.13
C GLN A 7 41.06 3.76 -19.53
N TYR A 8 39.95 3.52 -20.23
CA TYR A 8 39.66 4.16 -21.51
C TYR A 8 39.47 5.69 -21.38
N ILE A 9 38.76 6.13 -20.33
CA ILE A 9 38.53 7.56 -20.06
C ILE A 9 39.85 8.27 -19.72
N THR A 10 40.73 7.62 -18.94
CA THR A 10 42.07 8.15 -18.63
C THR A 10 42.89 8.43 -19.90
N PHE A 11 42.80 7.56 -20.91
CA PHE A 11 43.56 7.70 -22.15
C PHE A 11 43.01 8.78 -23.10
N HIS A 12 41.69 8.92 -23.19
CA HIS A 12 41.05 9.84 -24.13
C HIS A 12 40.73 11.23 -23.56
N SER A 13 40.79 11.41 -22.24
CA SER A 13 40.42 12.68 -21.60
C SER A 13 41.25 12.91 -20.33
N PRO A 14 42.53 13.29 -20.47
CA PRO A 14 43.43 13.49 -19.33
C PRO A 14 43.00 14.65 -18.40
N GLU A 15 42.20 15.59 -18.91
CA GLU A 15 41.63 16.71 -18.15
C GLU A 15 40.76 16.26 -16.94
N LEU A 16 40.24 15.03 -16.98
CA LEU A 16 39.37 14.47 -15.93
C LEU A 16 40.15 13.80 -14.79
N ALA A 17 41.47 13.69 -14.91
CA ALA A 17 42.33 13.24 -13.84
C ALA A 17 42.56 14.40 -12.86
N PHE A 18 41.97 14.33 -11.66
CA PHE A 18 42.18 15.32 -10.60
C PHE A 18 43.66 15.48 -10.19
N TYR A 19 44.51 14.50 -10.51
CA TYR A 19 45.95 14.51 -10.34
C TYR A 19 46.61 14.20 -11.68
N SER A 20 47.44 15.11 -12.18
CA SER A 20 48.06 15.05 -13.51
C SER A 20 48.95 13.81 -13.76
N ASP A 21 49.30 13.07 -12.71
CA ASP A 21 50.19 11.90 -12.76
C ASP A 21 49.53 10.58 -12.29
N ARG A 22 48.19 10.50 -12.17
CA ARG A 22 47.52 9.25 -11.72
C ARG A 22 46.36 8.82 -12.61
N THR A 23 46.26 7.51 -12.83
CA THR A 23 45.17 6.91 -13.59
C THR A 23 43.89 6.79 -12.73
N LEU A 24 42.71 6.93 -13.34
CA LEU A 24 41.42 6.87 -12.64
C LEU A 24 41.09 5.50 -12.00
N ASN A 25 41.90 4.47 -12.27
CA ASN A 25 41.74 3.11 -11.73
C ASN A 25 42.70 2.80 -10.58
N GLU A 26 43.56 3.74 -10.21
CA GLU A 26 44.42 3.62 -9.04
C GLU A 26 43.67 3.98 -7.77
N VAL A 27 44.01 3.29 -6.69
CA VAL A 27 43.48 3.61 -5.36
C VAL A 27 43.95 5.01 -4.97
N SER A 28 43.03 5.83 -4.48
CA SER A 28 43.34 7.15 -3.96
C SER A 28 44.48 7.08 -2.94
N PRO A 29 45.40 8.06 -2.92
CA PRO A 29 46.42 8.09 -1.89
C PRO A 29 45.73 8.18 -0.52
N THR A 30 46.34 7.54 0.45
CA THR A 30 45.81 7.53 1.81
C THR A 30 45.88 8.94 2.37
N PRO A 31 44.78 9.45 2.96
CA PRO A 31 44.76 10.80 3.48
C PRO A 31 45.80 10.95 4.58
N THR A 32 46.51 12.08 4.60
CA THR A 32 47.65 12.37 5.49
C THR A 32 47.34 12.22 6.99
N SER A 33 46.05 12.20 7.34
CA SER A 33 45.51 12.08 8.68
C SER A 33 45.49 10.65 9.23
N ILE A 34 45.68 9.62 8.40
CA ILE A 34 45.53 8.21 8.76
C ILE A 34 46.91 7.55 8.69
N SER A 35 47.34 6.94 9.79
CA SER A 35 48.59 6.17 9.79
C SER A 35 48.42 4.88 8.99
N SER A 36 49.50 4.35 8.42
CA SER A 36 49.45 3.06 7.71
C SER A 36 48.98 1.92 8.62
N HIS A 37 49.11 2.06 9.94
CA HIS A 37 48.61 1.09 10.91
C HIS A 37 47.08 1.10 10.99
N ASP A 38 46.48 2.30 11.06
CA ASP A 38 45.03 2.47 11.17
C ASP A 38 44.32 2.02 9.89
N GLU A 39 44.90 2.30 8.73
CA GLU A 39 44.39 1.84 7.44
C GLU A 39 44.36 0.31 7.36
N ASN A 40 45.47 -0.34 7.72
CA ASN A 40 45.55 -1.80 7.74
C ASN A 40 44.59 -2.41 8.78
N ALA A 41 44.36 -1.73 9.91
CA ALA A 41 43.37 -2.15 10.90
C ALA A 41 41.95 -2.07 10.36
N ILE A 42 41.60 -1.00 9.64
CA ILE A 42 40.28 -0.83 9.01
C ILE A 42 40.07 -1.89 7.92
N ILE A 43 41.06 -2.11 7.05
CA ILE A 43 40.99 -3.14 5.99
C ILE A 43 40.77 -4.51 6.63
N LYS A 44 41.55 -4.84 7.67
CA LYS A 44 41.43 -6.09 8.40
C LYS A 44 40.03 -6.25 8.99
N MET A 45 39.50 -5.23 9.67
CA MET A 45 38.15 -5.25 10.22
C MET A 45 37.07 -5.50 9.15
N ILE A 46 37.16 -4.84 8.00
CA ILE A 46 36.19 -5.02 6.91
C ILE A 46 36.26 -6.46 6.38
N THR A 47 37.46 -7.00 6.15
CA THR A 47 37.61 -8.38 5.68
C THR A 47 37.14 -9.41 6.71
N GLU A 48 37.34 -9.15 8.00
CA GLU A 48 36.84 -10.00 9.10
C GLU A 48 35.31 -9.96 9.19
N GLN A 49 34.69 -8.80 8.97
CA GLN A 49 33.24 -8.68 8.91
C GLN A 49 32.67 -9.41 7.67
N GLU A 50 33.26 -9.23 6.49
CA GLU A 50 32.79 -9.87 5.26
C GLU A 50 32.92 -11.40 5.32
N THR A 51 34.00 -11.90 5.91
CA THR A 51 34.17 -13.34 6.16
C THR A 51 33.19 -13.86 7.22
N ALA A 52 32.89 -13.08 8.26
CA ALA A 52 31.86 -13.44 9.25
C ALA A 52 30.46 -13.48 8.64
N GLU A 53 30.11 -12.53 7.76
CA GLU A 53 28.84 -12.50 7.01
C GLU A 53 28.71 -13.70 6.06
N GLN A 54 29.77 -14.03 5.30
CA GLN A 54 29.75 -15.22 4.43
C GLN A 54 29.64 -16.53 5.21
N ASN A 55 30.31 -16.63 6.37
CA ASN A 55 30.18 -17.79 7.25
C ASN A 55 28.78 -17.89 7.86
N TYR A 56 28.16 -16.76 8.21
CA TYR A 56 26.78 -16.71 8.68
C TYR A 56 25.80 -17.17 7.60
N ASP A 57 25.93 -16.67 6.37
CA ASP A 57 25.09 -17.09 5.24
C ASP A 57 25.26 -18.58 4.89
N SER A 58 26.49 -19.09 5.00
CA SER A 58 26.79 -20.52 4.82
C SER A 58 26.16 -21.38 5.92
N SER A 59 26.17 -20.91 7.18
CA SER A 59 25.55 -21.61 8.32
C SER A 59 24.02 -21.50 8.34
N SER A 60 23.46 -20.46 7.72
CA SER A 60 22.03 -20.21 7.60
C SER A 60 21.39 -21.03 6.47
N SER A 61 22.13 -21.29 5.38
CA SER A 61 21.68 -22.19 4.30
C SER A 61 21.30 -23.57 4.83
N GLU A 62 22.12 -24.20 5.67
CA GLU A 62 21.83 -25.55 6.18
C GLU A 62 20.60 -25.64 7.10
N LYS A 63 20.21 -24.54 7.77
CA LYS A 63 19.01 -24.49 8.63
C LYS A 63 17.75 -24.08 7.88
N THR A 64 17.88 -23.44 6.73
CA THR A 64 16.74 -22.84 6.01
C THR A 64 16.21 -23.73 4.88
N GLU A 65 17.00 -24.71 4.41
CA GLU A 65 16.59 -25.64 3.35
C GLU A 65 15.43 -26.59 3.71
N GLN A 66 15.04 -26.73 4.99
CA GLN A 66 13.83 -27.49 5.36
C GLN A 66 12.52 -26.68 5.30
N TYR A 67 12.57 -25.36 5.10
CA TYR A 67 11.38 -24.50 5.01
C TYR A 67 11.28 -23.64 3.74
N ILE A 68 12.21 -23.78 2.79
CA ILE A 68 12.16 -23.08 1.48
C ILE A 68 11.96 -24.07 0.33
N ASP A 69 10.94 -24.93 0.41
CA ASP A 69 10.35 -25.56 -0.79
C ASP A 69 8.88 -25.15 -0.95
N ASN A 70 8.63 -23.85 -0.75
CA ASN A 70 7.46 -23.13 -1.24
C ASN A 70 7.76 -21.63 -1.16
N THR A 71 8.74 -21.14 -1.94
CA THR A 71 8.70 -19.72 -2.30
C THR A 71 7.49 -19.52 -3.19
N ILE A 72 6.35 -19.28 -2.56
CA ILE A 72 5.27 -18.53 -3.16
C ILE A 72 5.91 -17.20 -3.52
N GLN A 73 6.36 -17.08 -4.78
CA GLN A 73 6.61 -15.79 -5.41
C GLN A 73 5.45 -14.90 -4.97
N PRO A 74 5.67 -13.81 -4.20
CA PRO A 74 4.58 -13.00 -3.72
C PRO A 74 3.85 -12.55 -4.97
N SER A 75 2.66 -13.12 -5.15
CA SER A 75 1.76 -12.76 -6.22
C SER A 75 1.76 -11.24 -6.26
N ARG A 76 1.81 -10.61 -7.43
CA ARG A 76 1.68 -9.15 -7.55
C ARG A 76 0.38 -8.61 -6.91
N HIS A 77 -0.51 -9.51 -6.48
CA HIS A 77 -1.76 -9.25 -5.78
C HIS A 77 -1.74 -9.67 -4.30
N ASP A 78 -0.58 -10.00 -3.72
CA ASP A 78 -0.50 -10.21 -2.28
C ASP A 78 -0.72 -8.87 -1.58
N ARG A 79 -1.90 -8.75 -0.96
CA ARG A 79 -2.33 -7.54 -0.25
C ARG A 79 -1.34 -7.14 0.84
N PHE A 80 -0.65 -8.12 1.44
CA PHE A 80 0.38 -7.85 2.43
C PHE A 80 1.61 -7.18 1.80
N ALA A 81 2.08 -7.69 0.66
CA ALA A 81 3.20 -7.10 -0.07
C ALA A 81 2.91 -5.66 -0.53
N LEU A 82 1.69 -5.42 -1.04
CA LEU A 82 1.23 -4.07 -1.43
C LEU A 82 1.18 -3.12 -0.22
N CYS A 83 0.60 -3.58 0.88
CA CYS A 83 0.54 -2.82 2.12
C CYS A 83 1.94 -2.47 2.64
N ARG A 84 2.84 -3.46 2.71
CA ARG A 84 4.24 -3.24 3.13
C ARG A 84 4.93 -2.21 2.24
N SER A 85 4.80 -2.35 0.91
CA SER A 85 5.38 -1.38 -0.04
C SER A 85 4.87 0.03 0.21
N HIS A 86 3.56 0.19 0.43
CA HIS A 86 2.94 1.48 0.68
C HIS A 86 3.40 2.11 2.00
N ILE A 87 3.42 1.32 3.09
CA ILE A 87 3.91 1.78 4.40
C ILE A 87 5.39 2.20 4.32
N THR A 88 6.20 1.49 3.53
CA THR A 88 7.59 1.90 3.26
C THR A 88 7.66 3.21 2.48
N GLN A 89 6.82 3.41 1.45
CA GLN A 89 6.76 4.65 0.67
C GLN A 89 6.33 5.86 1.51
N LEU A 90 5.41 5.68 2.46
CA LEU A 90 5.01 6.72 3.41
C LEU A 90 6.10 7.06 4.45
N GLY A 91 7.24 6.37 4.42
CA GLY A 91 8.33 6.58 5.36
C GLY A 91 8.06 6.02 6.76
N LEU A 92 6.92 5.34 6.98
CA LEU A 92 6.55 4.79 8.29
C LEU A 92 7.52 3.67 8.72
N MET A 93 8.11 2.93 7.78
CA MET A 93 9.13 1.93 8.08
C MET A 93 10.55 2.49 8.29
N MET A 94 10.77 3.80 8.12
CA MET A 94 12.08 4.41 8.27
C MET A 94 12.53 4.36 9.73
N PHE A 95 13.85 4.29 9.95
CA PHE A 95 14.46 4.19 11.28
C PHE A 95 13.98 5.31 12.22
N GLU A 96 13.81 6.52 11.69
CA GLU A 96 13.37 7.70 12.43
C GLU A 96 11.93 7.57 12.98
N ASN A 97 11.06 6.84 12.27
CA ASN A 97 9.64 6.68 12.63
C ASN A 97 9.37 5.41 13.45
N ARG A 98 10.38 4.57 13.70
CA ARG A 98 10.25 3.34 14.51
C ARG A 98 9.79 3.61 15.93
N GLN A 99 10.12 4.77 16.50
CA GLN A 99 9.71 5.16 17.86
C GLN A 99 8.20 5.42 17.97
N ASN A 100 7.51 5.61 16.83
CA ASN A 100 6.07 5.83 16.76
C ASN A 100 5.30 4.56 16.35
N ILE A 101 5.98 3.40 16.31
CA ILE A 101 5.37 2.11 15.94
C ILE A 101 5.49 1.16 17.13
N ASP A 102 4.35 0.95 17.79
CA ASP A 102 4.25 -0.04 18.85
C ASP A 102 3.84 -1.40 18.29
N LEU A 103 4.56 -2.45 18.69
CA LEU A 103 4.15 -3.82 18.41
C LEU A 103 2.95 -4.16 19.29
N LEU A 104 1.83 -4.53 18.67
CA LEU A 104 0.67 -5.03 19.41
C LEU A 104 1.00 -6.41 20.00
N ASN A 105 1.37 -6.43 21.29
CA ASN A 105 1.61 -7.67 22.00
C ASN A 105 0.26 -8.33 22.33
N THR A 106 -0.07 -9.40 21.59
CA THR A 106 -1.30 -10.20 21.75
C THR A 106 -1.42 -10.90 23.10
N THR A 107 -0.37 -10.86 23.92
CA THR A 107 -0.30 -11.50 25.25
C THR A 107 -0.71 -10.57 26.40
N LYS A 108 -0.97 -9.28 26.14
CA LYS A 108 -1.35 -8.30 27.17
C LYS A 108 -2.85 -8.34 27.46
N HIS A 109 -3.23 -8.14 28.72
CA HIS A 109 -4.59 -8.15 29.28
C HIS A 109 -5.63 -7.24 28.58
N ASN A 110 -5.20 -6.39 27.63
CA ASN A 110 -6.04 -5.43 26.90
C ASN A 110 -6.18 -5.73 25.40
N CYS A 111 -5.62 -6.84 24.90
CA CYS A 111 -5.67 -7.18 23.47
C CYS A 111 -7.12 -7.40 23.00
N ASP A 112 -7.97 -8.07 23.79
CA ASP A 112 -9.36 -8.34 23.40
C ASP A 112 -10.22 -7.08 23.32
N GLN A 113 -9.94 -6.05 24.13
CA GLN A 113 -10.61 -4.77 24.02
C GLN A 113 -10.15 -4.03 22.75
N LEU A 114 -8.84 -3.96 22.51
CA LEU A 114 -8.29 -3.32 21.32
C LEU A 114 -8.77 -4.00 20.03
N LEU A 115 -8.77 -5.33 19.97
CA LEU A 115 -9.24 -6.08 18.81
C LEU A 115 -10.74 -5.85 18.56
N ARG A 116 -11.54 -5.68 19.62
CA ARG A 116 -12.95 -5.29 19.47
C ARG A 116 -13.08 -3.88 18.92
N GLU A 117 -12.32 -2.93 19.44
CA GLU A 117 -12.36 -1.55 18.94
C GLU A 117 -11.86 -1.44 17.50
N LEU A 118 -10.83 -2.20 17.11
CA LEU A 118 -10.37 -2.26 15.71
C LEU A 118 -11.45 -2.87 14.81
N LYS A 119 -12.10 -3.95 15.24
CA LYS A 119 -13.25 -4.51 14.49
C LYS A 119 -14.40 -3.52 14.40
N ASN A 120 -14.66 -2.75 15.45
CA ASN A 120 -15.67 -1.71 15.45
C ASN A 120 -15.28 -0.62 14.45
N LEU A 121 -14.04 -0.14 14.47
CA LEU A 121 -13.50 0.85 13.54
C LEU A 121 -13.61 0.39 12.09
N ASP A 122 -13.21 -0.86 11.80
CA ASP A 122 -13.32 -1.47 10.48
C ASP A 122 -14.78 -1.58 10.00
N SER A 123 -15.73 -1.68 10.95
CA SER A 123 -17.16 -1.73 10.65
C SER A 123 -17.81 -0.35 10.46
N LEU A 124 -17.11 0.74 10.83
CA LEU A 124 -17.62 2.08 10.64
C LEU A 124 -17.62 2.44 9.15
N ASN A 125 -18.80 2.74 8.62
CA ASN A 125 -18.91 3.29 7.27
C ASN A 125 -18.44 4.74 7.28
N CYS A 126 -17.33 5.05 6.62
CA CYS A 126 -16.79 6.41 6.52
C CYS A 126 -17.60 7.34 5.60
N ARG A 127 -18.71 6.87 5.03
CA ARG A 127 -19.54 7.62 4.09
C ARG A 127 -20.83 8.04 4.78
N GLU A 128 -21.14 9.33 4.68
CA GLU A 128 -22.47 9.84 4.99
C GLU A 128 -23.46 9.27 3.97
N THR A 129 -24.59 8.75 4.47
CA THR A 129 -25.61 8.12 3.64
C THR A 129 -26.97 8.74 3.92
N HIS A 130 -27.65 9.20 2.87
CA HIS A 130 -28.99 9.76 2.97
C HIS A 130 -30.03 8.84 2.32
N LYS A 131 -31.25 8.86 2.86
CA LYS A 131 -32.42 8.19 2.28
C LYS A 131 -33.49 9.24 2.02
N ILE A 132 -33.91 9.37 0.78
CA ILE A 132 -34.91 10.34 0.37
C ILE A 132 -36.04 9.57 -0.31
N ALA A 133 -37.26 9.73 0.23
CA ALA A 133 -38.45 9.18 -0.40
C ALA A 133 -39.02 10.19 -1.40
N VAL A 134 -39.22 9.73 -2.63
CA VAL A 134 -39.90 10.50 -3.69
C VAL A 134 -41.26 9.86 -3.92
N ILE A 135 -42.33 10.66 -3.85
CA ILE A 135 -43.71 10.18 -3.93
C ILE A 135 -44.42 10.93 -5.05
N TYR A 136 -45.06 10.19 -5.94
CA TYR A 136 -45.92 10.76 -6.98
C TYR A 136 -47.35 10.90 -6.47
N VAL A 137 -47.92 12.11 -6.60
CA VAL A 137 -49.33 12.41 -6.29
C VAL A 137 -50.02 12.80 -7.60
N GLY A 138 -50.98 11.98 -8.02
CA GLY A 138 -51.77 12.20 -9.23
C GLY A 138 -52.85 13.27 -9.05
N TYR A 139 -53.41 13.74 -10.17
CA TYR A 139 -54.49 14.73 -10.15
C TYR A 139 -55.73 14.19 -9.41
N GLY A 140 -56.19 14.93 -8.39
CA GLY A 140 -57.36 14.57 -7.59
C GLY A 140 -57.13 13.47 -6.56
N GLN A 141 -55.89 13.00 -6.35
CA GLN A 141 -55.57 12.09 -5.26
C GLN A 141 -55.36 12.86 -3.96
N GLU A 142 -56.16 12.54 -2.94
CA GLU A 142 -56.06 13.15 -1.60
C GLU A 142 -55.89 12.11 -0.48
N ASP A 143 -56.28 10.86 -0.75
CA ASP A 143 -56.19 9.76 0.19
C ASP A 143 -54.84 9.03 0.08
N LYS A 144 -54.25 8.71 1.24
CA LYS A 144 -52.99 7.97 1.31
C LYS A 144 -52.98 6.67 0.49
N PRO A 145 -53.99 5.78 0.57
CA PRO A 145 -53.95 4.52 -0.17
C PRO A 145 -53.94 4.73 -1.69
N SER A 146 -54.66 5.70 -2.24
CA SER A 146 -54.59 5.98 -3.69
C SER A 146 -53.19 6.45 -4.10
N ILE A 147 -52.57 7.35 -3.32
CA ILE A 147 -51.21 7.86 -3.58
C ILE A 147 -50.16 6.72 -3.60
N PHE A 148 -50.19 5.82 -2.61
CA PHE A 148 -49.24 4.70 -2.53
C PHE A 148 -49.57 3.53 -3.47
N SER A 149 -50.74 3.51 -4.09
CA SER A 149 -51.13 2.49 -5.08
C SER A 149 -50.64 2.79 -6.51
N ASN A 150 -50.07 3.98 -6.72
CA ASN A 150 -49.54 4.39 -8.02
C ASN A 150 -48.42 3.45 -8.48
N THR A 151 -48.50 2.96 -9.72
CA THR A 151 -47.49 2.08 -10.32
C THR A 151 -46.51 2.82 -11.21
N HIS A 152 -46.90 3.97 -11.76
CA HIS A 152 -46.11 4.81 -12.67
C HIS A 152 -46.49 6.28 -12.44
N GLY A 153 -45.56 7.21 -12.69
CA GLY A 153 -45.84 8.63 -12.64
C GLY A 153 -46.23 9.23 -13.99
N SER A 154 -46.32 10.57 -14.04
CA SER A 154 -46.50 11.31 -15.28
C SER A 154 -45.18 11.45 -16.07
N PRO A 155 -45.21 11.75 -17.37
CA PRO A 155 -43.97 11.90 -18.16
C PRO A 155 -42.96 12.92 -17.56
N PRO A 156 -43.38 14.10 -17.06
CA PRO A 156 -42.46 15.02 -16.39
C PRO A 156 -41.89 14.49 -15.07
N TYR A 157 -42.64 13.63 -14.37
CA TYR A 157 -42.17 12.99 -13.14
C TYR A 157 -41.08 11.96 -13.46
N GLU A 158 -41.30 11.12 -14.46
CA GLU A 158 -40.29 10.14 -14.90
C GLU A 158 -39.03 10.84 -15.41
N GLU A 159 -39.18 11.92 -16.18
CA GLU A 159 -38.06 12.76 -16.60
C GLU A 159 -37.31 13.35 -15.39
N PHE A 160 -38.02 13.88 -14.39
CA PHE A 160 -37.41 14.35 -13.15
C PHE A 160 -36.59 13.26 -12.43
N LEU A 161 -37.10 12.03 -12.35
CA LEU A 161 -36.37 10.92 -11.73
C LEU A 161 -35.05 10.61 -12.45
N THR A 162 -35.01 10.73 -13.78
CA THR A 162 -33.76 10.53 -14.54
C THR A 162 -32.68 11.59 -14.23
N HIS A 163 -33.09 12.77 -13.76
CA HIS A 163 -32.18 13.84 -13.37
C HIS A 163 -31.70 13.74 -11.92
N LEU A 164 -32.36 12.94 -11.06
CA LEU A 164 -31.96 12.74 -9.68
C LEU A 164 -30.73 11.83 -9.51
N GLY A 165 -30.49 10.94 -10.46
CA GLY A 165 -29.37 10.00 -10.39
C GLY A 165 -29.51 8.84 -11.37
N TRP A 166 -28.77 7.78 -11.10
CA TRP A 166 -28.75 6.59 -11.96
C TRP A 166 -29.75 5.55 -11.50
N GLN A 167 -30.47 4.97 -12.46
CA GLN A 167 -31.27 3.79 -12.21
C GLN A 167 -30.36 2.58 -11.95
N VAL A 168 -30.50 1.98 -10.77
CA VAL A 168 -29.72 0.81 -10.36
C VAL A 168 -30.62 -0.38 -10.07
N GLU A 169 -30.18 -1.58 -10.45
CA GLU A 169 -30.85 -2.84 -10.10
C GLU A 169 -30.48 -3.24 -8.67
N LEU A 170 -31.48 -3.39 -7.79
CA LEU A 170 -31.27 -3.63 -6.36
C LEU A 170 -30.55 -4.96 -6.07
N SER A 171 -30.75 -5.97 -6.90
CA SER A 171 -30.11 -7.29 -6.79
C SER A 171 -28.58 -7.21 -6.94
N LYS A 172 -28.09 -6.36 -7.85
CA LYS A 172 -26.67 -6.20 -8.23
C LYS A 172 -26.01 -5.01 -7.54
N HIS A 173 -26.78 -4.09 -6.98
CA HIS A 173 -26.24 -2.88 -6.37
C HIS A 173 -25.42 -3.19 -5.12
N THR A 174 -24.15 -2.76 -5.11
CA THR A 174 -23.18 -2.98 -4.01
C THR A 174 -23.11 -1.81 -3.03
N GLY A 175 -23.77 -0.68 -3.32
CA GLY A 175 -23.79 0.51 -2.47
C GLY A 175 -24.87 0.49 -1.39
N PHE A 176 -25.09 1.65 -0.77
CA PHE A 176 -26.06 1.81 0.31
C PHE A 176 -27.49 1.66 -0.20
N ARG A 177 -28.17 0.58 0.21
CA ARG A 177 -29.52 0.23 -0.27
C ARG A 177 -30.67 0.95 0.42
N GLY A 178 -30.41 1.79 1.42
CA GLY A 178 -31.49 2.53 2.07
C GLY A 178 -32.50 1.67 2.85
N GLY A 179 -32.26 0.38 3.07
CA GLY A 179 -33.25 -0.55 3.63
C GLY A 179 -34.17 -1.21 2.60
N LEU A 180 -33.90 -1.02 1.30
CA LEU A 180 -34.58 -1.74 0.24
C LEU A 180 -34.07 -3.19 0.13
N HIS A 181 -35.00 -4.13 -0.08
CA HIS A 181 -34.66 -5.54 -0.27
C HIS A 181 -34.13 -5.80 -1.69
N PRO A 182 -33.07 -6.62 -1.85
CA PRO A 182 -32.46 -6.91 -3.15
C PRO A 182 -33.26 -7.95 -3.93
N LEU A 183 -34.42 -7.55 -4.43
CA LEU A 183 -35.25 -8.39 -5.28
C LEU A 183 -34.81 -8.26 -6.75
N PRO A 184 -34.89 -9.34 -7.54
CA PRO A 184 -34.63 -9.29 -8.98
C PRO A 184 -35.65 -8.39 -9.69
N ASN A 185 -35.25 -7.75 -10.79
CA ASN A 185 -36.08 -6.82 -11.58
C ASN A 185 -36.67 -5.63 -10.79
N THR A 186 -36.10 -5.29 -9.63
CA THR A 186 -36.48 -4.12 -8.86
C THR A 186 -35.41 -3.06 -8.99
N TYR A 187 -35.83 -1.82 -9.26
CA TYR A 187 -34.94 -0.71 -9.56
C TYR A 187 -35.19 0.45 -8.58
N SER A 188 -34.15 1.24 -8.34
CA SER A 188 -34.25 2.50 -7.61
C SER A 188 -33.28 3.52 -8.20
N ILE A 189 -33.47 4.80 -7.89
CA ILE A 189 -32.57 5.87 -8.29
C ILE A 189 -31.51 6.05 -7.21
N TYR A 190 -30.24 6.10 -7.62
CA TYR A 190 -29.09 6.19 -6.73
C TYR A 190 -28.10 7.25 -7.22
N TYR A 191 -27.52 7.99 -6.27
CA TYR A 191 -26.47 8.98 -6.51
C TYR A 191 -25.34 8.78 -5.49
N ALA A 192 -24.09 8.87 -5.94
CA ALA A 192 -22.89 8.69 -5.13
C ALA A 192 -21.74 9.59 -5.58
#